data_AF-A0A6V7JSN6-F1
#
_entry.id   AF-A0A6V7JSN6-F1
#
_cell.length_a   1.000
_cell.length_b   1.000
_cell.length_c   1.000
_cell.angle_alpha   90.00
_cell.angle_beta   90.00
_cell.angle_gamma   90.00
#
_symmetry.space_group_name_H-M   'P 1'
#
loop_
_entity.id
_entity.type
_entity.pdbx_description
1 polymer ?
#
loop_
_entity_poly.entity_id
_entity_poly.type
_entity_poly.pdbx_seq_one_letter_code
_entity_poly.pdbx_strand_id
1 'polypeptide(L)' 'YELKLTASDNLRENYTTVVIHVKDVNDNPPVFERPTYRTQITEEDDRNLPKRVLQ' A
#
# COMPACT_ATOMS: atom_id res chain seq x y z
N TYR A 1 12.48 11.61 0.72
CA TYR A 1 12.38 13.03 0.31
C TYR A 1 13.65 13.74 0.72
N GLU A 2 14.09 14.75 -0.03
CA GLU A 2 15.25 15.57 0.33
C GLU A 2 14.81 17.02 0.49
N LEU A 3 15.15 17.62 1.62
CA LEU A 3 14.86 19.02 1.91
C LEU A 3 16.18 19.78 2.03
N LYS A 4 16.30 20.89 1.30
CA LYS A 4 17.38 21.86 1.47
C LYS A 4 16.95 22.90 2.49
N LEU A 5 17.65 22.96 3.61
CA LEU A 5 17.44 23.96 4.65
C LEU A 5 18.49 25.04 4.53
N THR A 6 18.08 26.31 4.59
CA THR A 6 18.96 27.48 4.62
C THR A 6 18.83 28.19 5.96
N ALA A 7 19.96 28.52 6.59
CA ALA A 7 20.03 29.40 7.75
C ALA A 7 20.73 30.70 7.36
N SER A 8 20.19 31.84 7.81
CA SER A 8 20.67 33.19 7.49
C SER A 8 20.76 34.02 8.77
N ASP A 9 21.85 34.75 8.95
CA ASP A 9 22.01 35.75 10.03
C ASP A 9 21.93 37.20 9.50
N ASN A 10 21.29 37.41 8.34
CA ASN A 10 21.20 38.65 7.55
C ASN A 10 22.51 39.08 6.85
N LEU A 11 23.67 38.57 7.26
CA LEU A 11 24.96 38.86 6.64
C LEU A 11 25.54 37.66 5.89
N ARG A 12 25.26 36.45 6.37
CA ARG A 12 25.76 35.19 5.85
C ARG A 12 24.64 34.17 5.77
N GLU A 13 24.72 33.34 4.75
CA GLU A 13 23.84 32.20 4.57
C GLU A 13 24.64 30.92 4.46
N ASN A 14 24.10 29.85 5.02
CA ASN A 14 24.59 28.50 4.83
C ASN A 14 23.41 27.55 4.63
N TYR A 15 23.64 26.42 3.98
CA TYR A 15 22.62 25.41 3.78
C TYR A 15 23.08 24.02 4.15
N THR A 16 22.12 23.16 4.43
CA THR A 16 22.32 21.73 4.63
C THR A 16 21.17 20.95 4.00
N THR A 17 21.38 19.66 3.77
CA THR A 17 20.37 18.75 3.22
C THR A 17 19.90 17.80 4.31
N VAL A 18 18.58 17.68 4.47
CA VAL A 18 17.94 16.70 5.33
C VAL A 18 17.28 15.64 4.46
N VAL A 19 17.67 14.38 4.67
CA VAL A 19 17.09 13.23 3.99
C VAL A 19 16.00 12.64 4.88
N ILE A 20 14.77 12.63 4.37
CA ILE A 20 13.60 12.05 5.04
C ILE A 20 13.38 10.64 4.51
N HIS A 21 13.46 9.68 5.43
CA HIS A 21 13.16 8.28 5.20
C HIS A 21 11.74 8.00 5.72
N VAL A 22 10.80 7.77 4.81
CA VAL A 22 9.46 7.33 5.19
C VAL A 22 9.51 5.83 5.41
N LYS A 23 9.05 5.39 6.58
CA LYS A 23 8.90 3.96 6.87
C LYS A 23 7.57 3.51 6.28
N ASP A 24 7.65 2.52 5.39
CA ASP A 24 6.48 1.80 4.95
C ASP A 24 5.96 0.94 6.10
N VAL A 25 4.68 1.10 6.41
CA VAL A 25 4.00 0.36 7.47
C VAL A 25 2.69 -0.15 6.88
N ASN A 26 2.17 -1.25 7.42
CA ASN A 26 0.91 -1.81 6.93
C ASN A 26 -0.30 -1.00 7.45
N ASP A 27 -0.51 0.18 6.87
CA ASP A 27 -1.62 1.09 7.14
C ASP A 27 -2.77 0.96 6.12
N ASN A 28 -2.54 0.22 5.03
CA ASN A 28 -3.54 -0.05 4.01
C ASN A 28 -4.19 -1.42 4.26
N PRO A 29 -5.44 -1.47 4.78
CA PRO A 29 -6.13 -2.74 4.97
C PRO A 29 -6.37 -3.43 3.62
N PRO A 30 -6.42 -4.77 3.59
CA PRO A 30 -6.74 -5.49 2.36
C PRO A 30 -8.15 -5.09 1.88
N VAL A 31 -8.30 -4.90 0.58
CA VAL A 31 -9.57 -4.55 -0.06
C VAL A 31 -9.98 -5.70 -0.98
N PHE A 32 -11.24 -6.14 -0.86
CA PHE A 32 -11.80 -7.12 -1.78
C PHE A 32 -11.91 -6.52 -3.19
N GLU A 33 -11.49 -7.28 -4.20
CA GLU A 33 -11.57 -6.85 -5.61
C GLU A 33 -13.01 -6.61 -6.08
N ARG A 34 -13.97 -7.37 -5.53
CA ARG A 34 -15.39 -7.31 -5.90
C ARG A 34 -16.25 -7.15 -4.65
N PRO A 35 -17.34 -6.37 -4.71
CA PRO A 35 -18.28 -6.23 -3.60
C PRO A 35 -19.08 -7.52 -3.35
N THR A 36 -19.09 -8.46 -4.30
CA THR A 36 -19.75 -9.76 -4.15
C THR A 36 -19.02 -10.80 -4.98
N TYR A 37 -18.77 -11.96 -4.38
CA TYR A 37 -18.27 -13.15 -5.05
C TYR A 37 -19.39 -14.18 -5.13
N ARG A 38 -19.64 -14.75 -6.33
CA ARG A 38 -20.67 -15.77 -6.56
C ARG A 38 -20.04 -16.96 -7.27
N THR A 39 -20.42 -18.16 -6.84
CA THR A 39 -20.10 -19.41 -7.52
C THR A 39 -21.33 -20.33 -7.47
N GLN A 40 -21.36 -21.33 -8.33
CA GLN A 40 -22.42 -22.35 -8.40
C GLN A 40 -21.78 -23.73 -8.28
N ILE A 41 -22.40 -24.59 -7.47
CA ILE A 41 -21.94 -25.97 -7.22
C ILE A 41 -23.13 -26.89 -7.47
N THR A 42 -22.98 -27.87 -8.35
CA THR A 42 -23.94 -28.95 -8.54
C THR A 42 -23.63 -30.07 -7.54
N GLU A 43 -24.67 -30.67 -6.95
CA GLU A 43 -24.53 -31.74 -5.94
C GLU A 43 -23.67 -32.92 -6.42
N GLU A 44 -23.73 -33.25 -7.71
CA GLU A 44 -22.96 -34.34 -8.31
C GLU A 44 -21.49 -34.01 -8.61
N ASP A 45 -21.05 -32.77 -8.40
CA ASP A 45 -19.69 -32.32 -8.74
C ASP A 45 -18.78 -32.22 -7.51
N ASP A 46 -18.42 -33.38 -6.96
CA ASP A 46 -17.48 -33.53 -5.83
C ASP A 46 -16.02 -33.31 -6.23
N ARG A 47 -15.74 -33.04 -7.50
CA ARG A 47 -14.38 -32.87 -8.00
C ARG A 47 -13.87 -31.48 -7.65
N ASN A 48 -12.70 -31.42 -7.01
CA ASN A 48 -12.00 -30.17 -6.66
C ASN A 48 -12.82 -29.24 -5.73
N LEU A 49 -13.49 -29.81 -4.73
CA LEU A 49 -13.97 -29.07 -3.57
C LEU A 49 -12.78 -28.72 -2.65
N PRO A 50 -12.74 -27.51 -2.03
CA PRO A 50 -13.68 -26.39 -2.18
C PRO A 50 -13.48 -25.62 -3.51
N LYS A 51 -14.59 -25.23 -4.16
CA LYS A 51 -14.55 -24.46 -5.42
C LYS A 51 -14.00 -23.05 -5.18
N ARG A 52 -13.02 -22.63 -5.98
CA ARG A 52 -12.49 -21.25 -5.95
C ARG A 52 -13.57 -20.27 -6.43
N VAL A 53 -13.87 -19.26 -5.61
CA VAL A 53 -14.84 -18.18 -5.91
C VAL A 53 -14.14 -16.94 -6.51
N LEU A 54 -12.80 -16.93 -6.53
CA LEU A 54 -11.97 -15.90 -7.15
C LEU A 54 -11.70 -16.29 -8.61
N GLN A 55 -12.14 -15.47 -9.56
CA GLN A 55 -11.90 -15.60 -11.00
C GLN A 55 -11.01 -14.47 -11.49
#